data_AF-A0A958ESQ2-F1
#
_entry.id   AF-A0A958ESQ2-F1
#
_cell.length_a   1.000
_cell.length_b   1.000
_cell.length_c   1.000
_cell.angle_alpha   90.00
_cell.angle_beta   90.00
_cell.angle_gamma   90.00
#
_symmetry.space_group_name_H-M   'P 1'
#
loop_
_entity.id
_entity.type
_entity.pdbx_description
1 polymer ?
#
loop_
_entity_poly.entity_id
_entity_poly.type
_entity_poly.pdbx_seq_one_letter_code
_entity_poly.pdbx_strand_id
1 'polypeptide(L)'
;WLNQGILLVNSALTFSGSSDKKIHMEFWKPFHLSMIQALNNRSESPFYILWGNKAQSWKSAIHASIDLREKIISQGHPTFIHQFMDKNNPTESPFSEIITKTRLQWI
;
A
#
# COMPACT_ATOMS: atom_id res chain seq x y z
N TRP A 1 9.33 5.79 10.65
CA TRP A 1 8.46 5.83 9.45
C TRP A 1 7.34 6.84 9.56
N LEU A 2 6.46 6.77 10.57
CA LEU A 2 5.41 7.78 10.76
C LEU A 2 5.97 9.22 10.80
N ASN A 3 7.08 9.43 11.53
CA ASN A 3 7.78 10.73 11.57
C ASN A 3 8.44 11.14 10.23
N GLN A 4 8.57 10.21 9.28
CA GLN A 4 9.08 10.46 7.93
C GLN A 4 7.94 10.66 6.91
N GLY A 5 6.69 10.75 7.37
CA GLY A 5 5.52 10.91 6.50
C GLY A 5 4.97 9.60 5.91
N ILE A 6 5.41 8.44 6.39
CA ILE A 6 4.91 7.14 5.94
C ILE A 6 3.66 6.78 6.74
N LEU A 7 2.52 6.69 6.05
CA LEU A 7 1.27 6.19 6.62
C LEU A 7 1.17 4.67 6.42
N LEU A 8 1.16 3.92 7.52
CA LEU A 8 0.86 2.49 7.51
C LEU A 8 -0.62 2.29 7.81
N VAL A 9 -1.36 1.73 6.85
CA VAL A 9 -2.81 1.56 6.96
C VAL A 9 -3.22 0.13 6.63
N ASN A 10 -4.00 -0.46 7.53
CA ASN A 10 -4.63 -1.76 7.30
C ASN A 10 -5.94 -1.57 6.52
N SER A 11 -6.36 -2.59 5.75
CA SER A 11 -7.67 -2.56 5.06
C SER A 11 -8.88 -2.63 6.00
N ALA A 12 -8.65 -2.93 7.28
CA ALA A 12 -9.62 -2.79 8.36
C ALA A 12 -8.87 -2.24 9.56
N LEU A 13 -9.39 -1.19 10.19
CA LEU A 13 -8.68 -0.47 11.27
C LEU A 13 -8.96 -1.03 12.66
N THR A 14 -9.90 -1.96 12.76
CA THR A 14 -10.24 -2.68 13.98
C THR A 14 -10.15 -4.18 13.74
N PHE A 15 -10.20 -4.96 14.80
CA PHE A 15 -10.35 -6.41 14.74
C PHE A 15 -11.78 -6.78 15.12
N SER A 16 -12.40 -7.70 14.38
CA SER A 16 -13.66 -8.33 14.77
C SER A 16 -13.38 -9.76 15.19
N GLY A 17 -13.90 -10.16 16.36
CA GLY A 17 -13.90 -11.56 16.79
C GLY A 17 -14.87 -12.45 16.01
N SER A 18 -15.66 -11.87 15.09
CA SER A 18 -16.55 -12.65 14.21
C SER A 18 -15.76 -13.47 13.20
N SER A 19 -16.32 -14.62 12.81
CA SER A 19 -15.75 -15.51 11.80
C SER A 19 -15.72 -14.90 10.40
N ASP A 20 -16.57 -13.89 10.13
CA ASP A 20 -16.65 -13.26 8.82
C ASP A 20 -15.74 -12.02 8.70
N LYS A 21 -14.53 -12.27 8.22
CA LYS A 21 -13.53 -11.23 7.92
C LYS A 21 -13.97 -10.28 6.81
N LYS A 22 -14.90 -10.66 5.91
CA LYS A 22 -15.29 -9.84 4.75
C LYS A 22 -16.15 -8.66 5.15
N ILE A 23 -17.20 -8.91 5.94
CA ILE A 23 -18.11 -7.86 6.45
C ILE A 23 -17.31 -6.75 7.15
N HIS A 24 -16.32 -7.15 7.94
CA HIS A 24 -15.48 -6.21 8.68
C HIS A 24 -14.62 -5.31 7.78
N MET A 25 -14.12 -5.83 6.66
CA MET A 25 -13.36 -5.04 5.68
C MET A 25 -14.28 -4.11 4.88
N GLU A 26 -15.49 -4.57 4.56
CA GLU A 26 -16.48 -3.77 3.85
C GLU A 26 -16.92 -2.56 4.68
N PHE A 27 -17.05 -2.71 6.00
CA PHE A 27 -17.35 -1.61 6.92
C PHE A 27 -16.35 -0.44 6.78
N TRP A 28 -15.05 -0.74 6.67
CA TRP A 28 -14.01 0.29 6.53
C TRP A 28 -13.85 0.81 5.09
N LYS A 29 -14.52 0.22 4.11
CA LYS A 29 -14.35 0.58 2.70
C LYS A 29 -14.68 2.06 2.41
N PRO A 30 -15.80 2.64 2.90
CA PRO A 30 -16.11 4.06 2.65
C PRO A 30 -15.08 5.01 3.25
N PHE A 31 -14.53 4.67 4.42
CA PHE A 31 -13.46 5.43 5.05
C PHE A 31 -12.21 5.45 4.17
N HIS A 32 -11.76 4.30 3.68
CA HIS A 32 -10.58 4.21 2.81
C HIS A 32 -10.77 4.94 1.48
N LEU A 33 -11.96 4.88 0.87
CA LEU A 33 -12.27 5.65 -0.33
C LEU A 33 -12.14 7.15 -0.09
N SER A 34 -12.72 7.64 1.02
CA SER A 34 -12.64 9.06 1.40
C SER A 34 -11.19 9.48 1.71
N MET A 35 -10.43 8.62 2.39
CA MET A 35 -9.02 8.84 2.68
C MET A 35 -8.18 8.93 1.39
N ILE A 36 -8.37 8.01 0.45
CA ILE A 36 -7.67 8.03 -0.85
C ILE A 36 -8.00 9.31 -1.62
N GLN A 37 -9.29 9.68 -1.67
CA GLN A 37 -9.71 10.91 -2.33
C GLN A 37 -9.07 12.15 -1.68
N ALA A 38 -9.08 12.24 -0.35
CA ALA A 38 -8.46 13.35 0.38
C ALA A 38 -6.94 13.42 0.16
N LEU A 39 -6.26 12.27 0.14
CA LEU A 39 -4.83 12.18 -0.12
C LEU A 39 -4.47 12.59 -1.55
N ASN A 40 -5.28 12.19 -2.52
CA ASN A 40 -5.06 12.52 -3.93
C ASN A 40 -5.37 14.00 -4.25
N ASN A 41 -6.29 14.63 -3.51
CA ASN A 41 -6.64 16.04 -3.68
C ASN A 41 -5.61 17.02 -3.10
N ARG A 42 -4.53 16.53 -2.49
CA ARG A 42 -3.42 17.37 -2.03
C ARG A 42 -2.69 17.97 -3.23
N SER A 43 -1.88 19.01 -2.99
CA SER A 43 -1.02 19.60 -4.02
C SER A 43 -0.12 18.56 -4.71
N GLU A 44 0.23 17.51 -3.98
CA GLU A 44 0.93 16.34 -4.49
C GLU A 44 0.33 15.08 -3.85
N SER A 45 -0.08 14.10 -4.68
CA SER A 45 -0.57 12.82 -4.18
C SER A 45 0.60 11.99 -3.62
N PRO A 46 0.37 11.17 -2.58
CA PRO A 46 1.42 10.31 -2.03
C PRO A 46 1.75 9.14 -2.96
N PHE A 47 2.89 8.50 -2.70
CA PHE A 47 3.15 7.17 -3.23
C PHE A 47 2.27 6.12 -2.52
N TYR A 48 1.65 5.25 -3.30
CA TYR A 48 0.86 4.13 -2.81
C TYR A 48 1.63 2.83 -3.01
N ILE A 49 1.95 2.16 -1.90
CA ILE A 49 2.65 0.87 -1.90
C ILE A 49 1.61 -0.22 -1.63
N LEU A 50 1.31 -1.05 -2.63
CA LEU A 50 0.26 -2.06 -2.59
C LEU A 50 0.86 -3.46 -2.48
N TRP A 51 0.95 -3.98 -1.26
CA TRP A 51 1.47 -5.32 -0.98
C TRP A 51 0.38 -6.41 -1.06
N GLY A 52 0.47 -7.27 -2.08
CA GLY A 52 -0.41 -8.40 -2.31
C GLY A 52 -1.78 -8.06 -2.92
N ASN A 53 -2.48 -9.10 -3.38
CA ASN A 53 -3.73 -8.97 -4.15
C ASN A 53 -4.80 -8.11 -3.45
N LYS A 54 -4.89 -8.22 -2.13
CA LYS A 54 -5.87 -7.45 -1.35
C LYS A 54 -5.59 -5.95 -1.40
N ALA A 55 -4.33 -5.52 -1.26
CA ALA A 55 -3.96 -4.11 -1.40
C ALA A 55 -4.10 -3.67 -2.86
N GLN A 56 -3.69 -4.51 -3.81
CA GLN A 56 -3.79 -4.22 -5.24
C GLN A 56 -5.24 -4.04 -5.72
N SER A 57 -6.23 -4.60 -5.03
CA SER A 57 -7.65 -4.37 -5.35
C SER A 57 -8.07 -2.89 -5.22
N TRP A 58 -7.32 -2.07 -4.46
CA TRP A 58 -7.55 -0.63 -4.31
C TRP A 58 -6.97 0.21 -5.46
N LYS A 59 -6.19 -0.39 -6.37
CA LYS A 59 -5.53 0.30 -7.47
C LYS A 59 -6.50 1.12 -8.32
N SER A 60 -7.68 0.58 -8.64
CA SER A 60 -8.69 1.30 -9.41
C SER A 60 -9.22 2.55 -8.71
N ALA A 61 -9.42 2.50 -7.38
CA ALA A 61 -9.87 3.64 -6.59
C ALA A 61 -8.80 4.74 -6.55
N ILE A 62 -7.53 4.36 -6.38
CA ILE A 62 -6.40 5.30 -6.40
C ILE A 62 -6.26 5.93 -7.79
N HIS A 63 -6.38 5.12 -8.85
CA HIS A 63 -6.32 5.60 -10.22
C HIS A 63 -7.43 6.58 -10.59
N ALA A 64 -8.53 6.65 -9.84
CA ALA A 64 -9.60 7.58 -10.16
C ALA A 64 -9.15 9.05 -10.07
N SER A 65 -8.19 9.38 -9.20
CA SER A 65 -7.83 10.78 -8.92
C SER A 65 -6.35 11.07 -8.65
N ILE A 66 -5.47 10.07 -8.68
CA ILE A 66 -4.03 10.31 -8.46
C ILE A 66 -3.42 11.19 -9.55
N ASP A 67 -2.51 12.08 -9.15
CA ASP A 67 -1.78 12.99 -10.04
C ASP A 67 -0.90 12.27 -11.07
N LEU A 68 -0.16 11.25 -10.63
CA LEU A 68 0.83 10.51 -11.41
C LEU A 68 0.65 9.00 -11.20
N ARG A 69 0.58 8.25 -12.30
CA ARG A 69 0.32 6.80 -12.30
C ARG A 69 1.47 6.01 -11.70
N GLU A 70 2.68 6.53 -11.85
CA GLU A 70 3.96 5.94 -11.48
C GLU A 70 4.16 5.88 -9.96
N LYS A 71 3.35 6.64 -9.22
CA LYS A 71 3.28 6.65 -7.76
C LYS A 71 2.57 5.44 -7.17
N ILE A 72 1.94 4.60 -7.99
CA ILE A 72 1.38 3.32 -7.55
C ILE A 72 2.41 2.22 -7.76
N ILE A 73 2.92 1.67 -6.67
CA ILE A 73 3.91 0.59 -6.65
C ILE A 73 3.21 -0.66 -6.15
N SER A 74 3.06 -1.67 -7.01
CA SER A 74 2.45 -2.95 -6.65
C SER A 74 3.53 -4.00 -6.46
N GLN A 75 3.46 -4.72 -5.34
CA GLN A 75 4.40 -5.79 -5.02
C GLN A 75 3.66 -7.01 -4.45
N GLY A 76 4.30 -8.18 -4.44
CA GLY A 76 3.78 -9.38 -3.75
C GLY A 76 3.56 -9.13 -2.25
N HIS A 77 2.73 -9.96 -1.58
CA HIS A 77 2.55 -9.80 -0.14
C HIS A 77 3.80 -10.29 0.62
N PRO A 78 4.32 -9.55 1.62
CA PRO A 78 5.52 -9.92 2.36
C PRO A 78 5.44 -11.22 3.19
N THR A 79 4.31 -11.95 3.18
CA THR A 79 4.19 -13.25 3.89
C THR A 79 5.06 -14.32 3.24
N PHE A 80 5.45 -14.14 1.98
CA PHE A 80 6.41 -15.00 1.31
C PHE A 80 7.77 -14.31 1.23
N ILE A 81 8.46 -14.15 2.36
CA ILE A 81 9.87 -13.72 2.38
C ILE A 81 10.73 -14.54 1.40
N HIS A 82 10.37 -15.82 1.17
CA HIS A 82 11.00 -16.69 0.18
C HIS A 82 10.83 -16.26 -1.29
N GLN A 83 9.83 -15.44 -1.63
CA GLN A 83 9.66 -14.88 -2.99
C GLN A 83 10.49 -13.61 -3.22
N PHE A 84 10.96 -12.97 -2.14
CA PHE A 84 11.78 -11.74 -2.19
C PHE A 84 13.27 -12.02 -1.99
N MET A 85 13.65 -13.29 -1.87
CA MET A 85 15.03 -13.74 -1.78
C MET A 85 15.27 -14.77 -2.88
N ASP A 86 15.42 -14.29 -4.12
CA ASP A 86 16.13 -15.10 -5.11
C ASP A 86 17.57 -15.25 -4.62
N LYS A 87 17.94 -16.47 -4.21
CA LYS A 87 19.31 -16.78 -3.76
C LYS A 87 20.35 -16.48 -4.84
N ASN A 88 19.94 -16.46 -6.11
CA ASN A 88 20.80 -16.18 -7.25
C ASN A 88 20.77 -14.71 -7.69
N ASN A 89 19.84 -13.89 -7.17
CA ASN A 89 19.76 -12.47 -7.46
C ASN A 89 19.26 -11.66 -6.24
N PRO A 90 20.12 -11.44 -5.22
CA PRO A 90 19.74 -10.80 -3.95
C PRO A 90 19.42 -9.30 -4.06
N THR A 91 19.37 -8.72 -5.27
CA THR A 91 19.25 -7.27 -5.49
C THR A 91 17.81 -6.76 -5.58
N GLU A 92 16.83 -7.62 -5.84
CA GLU A 92 15.41 -7.22 -5.95
C GLU A 92 14.69 -7.31 -4.61
N SER A 93 15.17 -6.52 -3.63
CA SER A 93 14.35 -6.22 -2.46
C SER A 93 13.06 -5.51 -2.91
N PRO A 94 11.89 -5.86 -2.35
CA PRO A 94 10.63 -5.16 -2.67
C PRO A 94 10.68 -3.68 -2.27
N PHE A 95 11.70 -3.29 -1.50
CA PHE A 95 11.98 -1.92 -1.11
C PHE A 95 12.89 -1.18 -2.11
N SER A 96 13.64 -1.85 -2.99
CA SER A 96 14.58 -1.21 -3.93
C SER A 96 13.87 -0.22 -4.86
N GLU A 97 12.74 -0.60 -5.45
CA GLU A 97 11.94 0.29 -6.27
C GLU A 97 11.38 1.46 -5.43
N ILE A 98 10.92 1.17 -4.22
CA ILE A 98 10.37 2.17 -3.31
C ILE A 98 11.45 3.19 -2.95
N ILE A 99 12.64 2.76 -2.56
CA ILE A 99 13.79 3.62 -2.25
C ILE A 99 14.16 4.47 -3.46
N THR A 100 14.24 3.85 -4.64
CA THR A 100 14.62 4.55 -5.88
C THR A 100 13.63 5.67 -6.22
N LYS A 101 12.33 5.39 -6.10
CA LYS A 101 11.27 6.34 -6.46
C LYS A 101 11.00 7.39 -5.39
N THR A 102 11.06 7.02 -4.11
CA THR A 102 10.68 7.89 -2.99
C THR A 102 11.86 8.54 -2.29
N ARG A 103 13.08 8.02 -2.50
CA ARG A 103 14.30 8.38 -1.75
C ARG A 103 14.19 8.20 -0.23
N LEU A 104 13.19 7.44 0.23
CA LEU A 104 13.02 7.13 1.66
C LEU A 104 14.20 6.30 2.18
N GLN A 105 14.70 6.69 3.35
CA GLN A 105 15.68 5.90 4.12
C GLN A 105 14.92 5.05 5.14
N TRP A 106 14.94 3.74 4.93
CA TRP A 106 14.14 2.78 5.73
C TRP A 106 14.78 2.42 7.08
N ILE A 107 15.99 2.93 7.35
CA ILE A 107 16.80 2.74 8.57
C ILE A 107 16.86 4.05 9.33
#